data_AF-A0A1I8I7W6-F1
#
_entry.id   AF-A0A1I8I7W6-F1
#
_cell.length_a   1.000
_cell.length_b   1.000
_cell.length_c   1.000
_cell.angle_alpha   90.00
_cell.angle_beta   90.00
_cell.angle_gamma   90.00
#
_symmetry.space_group_name_H-M   'P 1'
#
loop_
_entity.id
_entity.type
_entity.pdbx_description
1 polymer ?
#
loop_
_entity_poly.entity_id
_entity_poly.type
_entity_poly.pdbx_seq_one_letter_code
_entity_poly.pdbx_strand_id
1 'polypeptide(L)'
;GSSLRRLIWALAIMGACIGFSLHLAELAQRYLSYPVSTEFSNEGADFQFPTVTICPTDNFVDFCQPVPLFIPMNYFRCLQDMVLDNNRVYKLLGSENWNASLRVFPYNYYHHGRLSLRAVAYRGNLFQQPYETVLYCRYNSQPCSFENFTTYKDEEGLMCISFTPTNRTIVNAGPGNGLYLVLHHVTENYLTDEEQIDYVPGFQVALHES
;
A
#
# COMPACT_ATOMS: atom_id res chain seq x y z
N GLY A 1 -18.28 83.47 -7.00
CA GLY A 1 -18.75 82.13 -7.42
C GLY A 1 -17.66 81.15 -7.86
N SER A 2 -16.42 81.57 -8.20
CA SER A 2 -15.41 80.65 -8.76
C SER A 2 -14.68 79.79 -7.70
N SER A 3 -14.45 80.30 -6.49
CA SER A 3 -13.74 79.57 -5.43
C SER A 3 -14.55 78.39 -4.88
N LEU A 4 -15.87 78.54 -4.70
CA LEU A 4 -16.75 77.46 -4.24
C LEU A 4 -16.78 76.29 -5.25
N ARG A 5 -16.85 76.61 -6.55
CA ARG A 5 -16.78 75.60 -7.62
C ARG A 5 -15.44 74.86 -7.60
N ARG A 6 -14.31 75.56 -7.45
CA ARG A 6 -12.99 74.93 -7.32
C ARG A 6 -12.88 74.02 -6.10
N LEU A 7 -13.51 74.40 -4.99
CA LEU A 7 -13.52 73.61 -3.74
C LEU A 7 -14.37 72.34 -3.87
N ILE A 8 -15.53 72.43 -4.55
CA ILE A 8 -16.36 71.26 -4.88
C ILE A 8 -15.61 70.30 -5.81
N TRP A 9 -14.94 70.80 -6.85
CA TRP A 9 -14.12 69.97 -7.74
C TRP A 9 -12.93 69.34 -7.01
N ALA A 10 -12.27 70.07 -6.10
CA ALA A 10 -11.20 69.53 -5.29
C ALA A 10 -11.68 68.39 -4.37
N LEU A 11 -12.85 68.55 -3.72
CA LEU A 11 -13.45 67.50 -2.90
C LEU A 11 -13.85 66.28 -3.72
N ALA A 12 -14.42 66.47 -4.91
CA ALA A 12 -14.78 65.38 -5.80
C ALA A 12 -13.54 64.58 -6.26
N ILE A 13 -12.45 65.27 -6.61
CA ILE A 13 -11.18 64.65 -7.00
C ILE A 13 -10.56 63.91 -5.81
N MET A 14 -10.57 64.50 -4.61
CA MET A 14 -10.06 63.81 -3.42
C MET A 14 -10.87 62.56 -3.10
N GLY A 15 -12.21 62.62 -3.21
CA GLY A 15 -13.07 61.45 -3.04
C GLY A 15 -12.75 60.34 -4.04
N ALA A 16 -12.53 60.68 -5.30
CA ALA A 16 -12.15 59.72 -6.34
C ALA A 16 -10.78 59.07 -6.08
N CYS A 17 -9.78 59.86 -5.65
CA CYS A 17 -8.44 59.34 -5.33
C CYS A 17 -8.45 58.39 -4.12
N ILE A 18 -9.23 58.70 -3.09
CA ILE A 18 -9.38 57.83 -1.91
C ILE A 18 -10.06 56.52 -2.32
N GLY A 19 -11.17 56.59 -3.06
CA GLY A 19 -11.88 55.41 -3.53
C GLY A 19 -11.00 54.49 -4.40
N PHE A 20 -10.23 55.08 -5.31
CA PHE A 20 -9.29 54.36 -6.15
C PHE A 20 -8.18 53.67 -5.34
N SER A 21 -7.62 54.36 -4.32
CA SER A 21 -6.56 53.81 -3.48
C SER A 21 -7.03 52.63 -2.63
N LEU A 22 -8.26 52.70 -2.09
CA LEU A 22 -8.88 51.59 -1.35
C LEU A 22 -9.12 50.38 -2.26
N HIS A 23 -9.65 50.60 -3.47
CA HIS A 23 -9.91 49.53 -4.43
C HIS A 23 -8.61 48.88 -4.94
N LEU A 24 -7.55 49.67 -5.12
CA LEU A 24 -6.21 49.16 -5.45
C LEU A 24 -5.62 48.33 -4.31
N ALA A 25 -5.76 48.79 -3.06
CA ALA A 25 -5.28 48.05 -1.90
C ALA A 25 -6.00 46.70 -1.76
N GLU A 26 -7.32 46.66 -1.99
CA GLU A 26 -8.11 45.42 -1.97
C GLU A 26 -7.68 44.45 -3.08
N LEU A 27 -7.48 44.93 -4.30
CA LEU A 27 -7.00 44.10 -5.41
C LEU A 27 -5.57 43.59 -5.15
N ALA A 28 -4.68 44.42 -4.61
CA ALA A 28 -3.33 44.03 -4.25
C ALA A 28 -3.34 42.96 -3.15
N GLN A 29 -4.20 43.09 -2.14
CA GLN A 29 -4.37 42.08 -1.10
C GLN A 29 -4.88 40.76 -1.68
N ARG A 30 -5.87 40.79 -2.59
CA ARG A 30 -6.37 39.58 -3.27
C ARG A 30 -5.35 38.94 -4.20
N TYR A 31 -4.48 39.72 -4.83
CA TYR A 31 -3.38 39.18 -5.64
C TYR A 31 -2.30 38.54 -4.75
N LEU A 32 -1.93 39.22 -3.66
CA LEU A 32 -0.94 38.73 -2.70
C LEU A 32 -1.46 37.58 -1.82
N SER A 33 -2.77 37.33 -1.79
CA SER A 33 -3.33 36.13 -1.15
C SER A 33 -3.18 34.87 -2.01
N TYR A 34 -2.64 34.98 -3.23
CA TYR A 34 -2.43 33.88 -4.18
C TYR A 34 -3.62 32.91 -4.28
N PRO A 35 -4.84 33.41 -4.57
CA PRO A 35 -6.00 32.54 -4.66
C PRO A 35 -5.85 31.63 -5.86
N VAL A 36 -5.82 30.32 -5.62
CA VAL A 36 -5.81 29.30 -6.68
C VAL A 36 -7.24 28.92 -7.02
N SER A 37 -7.56 28.90 -8.31
CA SER A 37 -8.81 28.33 -8.82
C SER A 37 -8.50 27.04 -9.55
N THR A 38 -9.16 25.95 -9.17
CA THR A 38 -9.00 24.64 -9.80
C THR A 38 -10.11 24.45 -10.84
N GLU A 39 -9.73 24.26 -12.09
CA GLU A 39 -10.65 23.87 -13.17
C GLU A 39 -10.54 22.36 -13.41
N PHE A 40 -11.66 21.65 -13.38
CA PHE A 40 -11.73 20.22 -13.68
C PHE A 40 -12.13 20.05 -15.13
N SER A 41 -11.19 19.62 -15.97
CA SER A 41 -11.51 19.14 -17.32
C SER A 41 -11.62 17.62 -17.30
N ASN A 42 -12.77 17.11 -17.74
CA ASN A 42 -13.01 15.68 -17.92
C ASN A 42 -12.76 15.22 -19.37
N GLU A 43 -12.26 16.11 -20.24
CA GLU A 43 -12.02 15.78 -21.64
C GLU A 43 -10.70 15.03 -21.81
N GLY A 44 -10.79 13.75 -22.17
CA GLY A 44 -9.76 13.03 -22.91
C GLY A 44 -8.37 12.97 -22.26
N ALA A 45 -8.30 12.71 -20.96
CA ALA A 45 -7.02 12.32 -20.35
C ALA A 45 -6.53 11.05 -21.04
N ASP A 46 -5.31 11.09 -21.58
CA ASP A 46 -4.62 9.94 -22.17
C ASP A 46 -4.39 8.91 -21.05
N PHE A 47 -5.36 8.02 -20.87
CA PHE A 47 -5.38 7.11 -19.74
C PHE A 47 -4.29 6.05 -19.92
N GLN A 48 -3.32 6.09 -19.00
CA GLN A 48 -2.32 5.06 -18.88
C GLN A 48 -2.73 4.07 -17.81
N PHE A 49 -2.69 2.79 -18.16
CA PHE A 49 -2.97 1.71 -17.24
C PHE A 49 -1.97 1.75 -16.07
N PRO A 50 -2.45 1.77 -14.81
CA PRO A 50 -1.59 1.88 -13.64
C PRO A 50 -0.84 0.58 -13.35
N THR A 51 0.13 0.66 -12.44
CA THR A 51 0.71 -0.53 -11.82
C THR A 51 -0.30 -1.12 -10.84
N VAL A 52 -0.47 -2.44 -10.88
CA VAL A 52 -1.38 -3.17 -9.99
C VAL A 52 -0.57 -4.01 -9.03
N THR A 53 -0.53 -3.63 -7.76
CA THR A 53 0.15 -4.40 -6.71
C THR A 53 -0.86 -5.18 -5.89
N ILE A 54 -0.61 -6.47 -5.72
CA ILE A 54 -1.48 -7.44 -5.08
C ILE A 54 -0.71 -8.06 -3.91
N CYS A 55 -1.23 -7.91 -2.71
CA CYS A 55 -0.66 -8.43 -1.48
C CYS A 55 -1.65 -9.39 -0.81
N PRO A 56 -1.23 -10.58 -0.36
CA PRO A 56 -2.07 -11.40 0.51
C PRO A 56 -2.35 -10.66 1.83
N THR A 57 -3.55 -10.80 2.38
CA THR A 57 -3.93 -10.14 3.65
C THR A 57 -3.57 -10.94 4.89
N ASP A 58 -3.27 -12.22 4.72
CA ASP A 58 -2.81 -13.10 5.78
C ASP A 58 -1.29 -13.07 5.90
N ASN A 59 -0.82 -12.94 7.13
CA ASN A 59 0.58 -12.66 7.40
C ASN A 59 1.50 -13.83 7.08
N PHE A 60 1.02 -15.07 7.27
CA PHE A 60 1.83 -16.26 7.18
C PHE A 60 0.99 -17.49 6.85
N VAL A 61 1.16 -17.97 5.62
CA VAL A 61 0.65 -19.27 5.16
C VAL A 61 1.51 -20.36 5.81
N ASP A 62 0.88 -21.46 6.24
CA ASP A 62 1.57 -22.64 6.78
C ASP A 62 2.35 -23.34 5.65
N PHE A 63 3.57 -22.88 5.42
CA PHE A 63 4.50 -23.45 4.46
C PHE A 63 5.59 -24.24 5.17
N CYS A 64 5.73 -25.50 4.74
CA CYS A 64 6.69 -26.44 5.30
C CYS A 64 7.76 -26.81 4.27
N GLN A 65 9.02 -26.67 4.68
CA GLN A 65 10.15 -27.11 3.88
C GLN A 65 10.82 -28.34 4.48
N PRO A 66 11.22 -29.33 3.65
CA PRO A 66 11.99 -30.46 4.14
C PRO A 66 13.36 -29.96 4.60
N VAL A 67 13.70 -30.22 5.86
CA VAL A 67 15.04 -29.90 6.39
C VAL A 67 15.89 -31.17 6.28
N PRO A 68 17.05 -31.12 5.61
CA PRO A 68 17.96 -32.24 5.59
C PRO A 68 18.56 -32.41 6.99
N LEU A 69 18.01 -33.33 7.79
CA LEU A 69 18.65 -33.83 8.99
C LEU A 69 19.49 -35.06 8.63
N PHE A 70 20.56 -35.31 9.40
CA PHE A 70 21.41 -36.51 9.30
C PHE A 70 20.68 -37.84 9.65
N ILE A 71 19.35 -37.88 9.61
CA ILE A 71 18.49 -39.00 10.04
C ILE A 71 17.64 -39.43 8.82
N PRO A 72 17.32 -40.73 8.64
CA PRO A 72 16.67 -41.24 7.41
C PRO A 72 15.22 -40.79 7.18
N MET A 73 14.67 -39.92 8.02
CA MET A 73 13.29 -39.43 7.92
C MET A 73 13.34 -37.95 7.58
N ASN A 74 12.78 -37.58 6.43
CA ASN A 74 12.57 -36.18 6.04
C ASN A 74 11.65 -35.51 7.07
N TYR A 75 12.21 -34.71 7.97
CA TYR A 75 11.44 -33.84 8.84
C TYR A 75 11.14 -32.55 8.09
N PHE A 76 9.86 -32.22 7.93
CA PHE A 76 9.45 -30.92 7.42
C PHE A 76 9.51 -29.93 8.57
N ARG A 77 10.22 -28.80 8.40
CA ARG A 77 10.02 -27.64 9.27
C ARG A 77 9.09 -26.66 8.61
N CYS A 78 8.01 -26.38 9.30
CA CYS A 78 7.07 -25.34 8.94
C CYS A 78 7.53 -24.01 9.52
N LEU A 79 7.06 -22.90 8.95
CA LEU A 79 7.30 -21.59 9.52
C LEU A 79 6.82 -21.53 10.99
N GLN A 80 5.72 -22.23 11.30
CA GLN A 80 5.19 -22.39 12.65
C GLN A 80 6.18 -23.09 13.62
N ASP A 81 6.98 -24.04 13.16
CA ASP A 81 7.98 -24.70 14.01
C ASP A 81 9.13 -23.75 14.40
N MET A 82 9.48 -22.82 13.52
CA MET A 82 10.46 -21.78 13.84
C MET A 82 9.92 -20.75 14.83
N VAL A 83 8.60 -20.56 14.90
CA VAL A 83 7.94 -19.81 15.98
C VAL A 83 8.16 -20.50 17.32
N LEU A 84 8.10 -21.84 17.35
CA LEU A 84 8.31 -22.63 18.57
C LEU A 84 9.77 -22.59 19.05
N ASP A 85 10.75 -22.50 18.15
CA ASP A 85 12.17 -22.29 18.51
C ASP A 85 12.40 -20.92 19.19
N ASN A 86 11.75 -19.86 18.69
CA ASN A 86 11.74 -18.55 19.34
C ASN A 86 11.08 -18.62 20.73
N ASN A 87 9.91 -19.25 20.83
CA ASN A 87 9.24 -19.46 22.12
C ASN A 87 10.08 -20.27 23.09
N ARG A 88 10.93 -21.20 22.62
CA ARG A 88 11.88 -21.93 23.47
C ARG A 88 12.95 -20.99 24.04
N VAL A 89 13.51 -20.08 23.25
CA VAL A 89 14.42 -19.02 23.74
C VAL A 89 13.72 -18.14 24.77
N TYR A 90 12.49 -17.70 24.50
CA TYR A 90 11.71 -16.86 25.42
C TYR A 90 11.24 -17.61 26.68
N LYS A 91 10.94 -18.91 26.59
CA LYS A 91 10.64 -19.79 27.73
C LYS A 91 11.87 -20.03 28.60
N LEU A 92 13.04 -20.17 27.99
CA LEU A 92 14.32 -20.25 28.70
C LEU A 92 14.61 -18.94 29.43
N LEU A 93 14.36 -17.79 28.80
CA LEU A 93 14.44 -16.47 29.45
C LEU A 93 13.49 -16.40 30.66
N GLY A 94 12.25 -16.88 30.58
CA GLY A 94 11.33 -16.93 31.73
C GLY A 94 11.70 -17.94 32.83
N SER A 95 12.57 -18.91 32.53
CA SER A 95 12.97 -19.96 33.49
C SER A 95 14.18 -19.58 34.36
N GLU A 96 15.02 -18.66 33.91
CA GLU A 96 16.18 -18.16 34.67
C GLU A 96 15.91 -16.78 35.26
N ASN A 97 15.22 -16.68 36.40
CA ASN A 97 15.08 -15.46 37.25
C ASN A 97 14.67 -14.13 36.57
N TRP A 98 14.41 -14.14 35.27
CA TRP A 98 14.01 -13.00 34.49
C TRP A 98 12.48 -13.06 34.49
N ASN A 99 11.89 -12.20 35.32
CA ASN A 99 10.44 -12.08 35.54
C ASN A 99 9.74 -11.52 34.28
N ALA A 100 9.80 -12.25 33.18
CA ALA A 100 9.03 -11.93 31.98
C ALA A 100 7.80 -12.82 31.89
N SER A 101 6.66 -12.20 32.14
CA SER A 101 5.35 -12.70 31.77
C SER A 101 5.19 -12.64 30.24
N LEU A 102 5.75 -13.63 29.54
CA LEU A 102 5.56 -13.80 28.10
C LEU A 102 4.27 -14.58 27.81
N ARG A 103 3.44 -14.10 26.87
CA ARG A 103 2.27 -14.84 26.38
C ARG A 103 2.73 -16.05 25.55
N VAL A 104 2.04 -17.18 25.73
CA VAL A 104 2.39 -18.49 25.10
C VAL A 104 2.29 -18.45 23.57
N PHE A 105 1.49 -17.54 23.01
CA PHE A 105 1.35 -17.28 21.57
C PHE A 105 1.73 -15.82 21.25
N PRO A 106 3.03 -15.51 21.16
CA PRO A 106 3.53 -14.12 21.16
C PRO A 106 3.49 -13.40 19.80
N TYR A 107 2.97 -14.01 18.74
CA TYR A 107 3.26 -13.56 17.38
C TYR A 107 2.74 -12.15 17.07
N ASN A 108 1.57 -11.77 17.59
CA ASN A 108 1.02 -10.41 17.49
C ASN A 108 1.54 -9.47 18.59
N TYR A 109 2.10 -10.02 19.67
CA TYR A 109 2.46 -9.25 20.87
C TYR A 109 3.90 -8.73 20.84
N TYR A 110 4.78 -9.28 20.01
CA TYR A 110 6.17 -8.83 19.90
C TYR A 110 6.51 -8.45 18.47
N HIS A 111 6.62 -7.13 18.24
CA HIS A 111 7.10 -6.54 16.98
C HIS A 111 8.39 -7.23 16.47
N HIS A 112 9.31 -7.55 17.38
CA HIS A 112 10.55 -8.27 17.06
C HIS A 112 10.34 -9.73 16.64
N GLY A 113 9.32 -10.41 17.18
CA GLY A 113 8.94 -11.76 16.78
C GLY A 113 8.46 -11.79 15.33
N ARG A 114 7.56 -10.87 14.96
CA ARG A 114 7.06 -10.70 13.59
C ARG A 114 8.19 -10.43 12.59
N LEU A 115 9.13 -9.53 12.93
CA LEU A 115 10.32 -9.25 12.11
C LEU A 115 11.20 -10.49 11.92
N SER A 116 11.39 -11.30 12.96
CA SER A 116 12.22 -12.51 12.90
C SER A 116 11.60 -13.59 11.99
N LEU A 117 10.28 -13.82 12.12
CA LEU A 117 9.55 -14.79 11.30
C LEU A 117 9.51 -14.37 9.84
N ARG A 118 9.33 -13.07 9.58
CA ARG A 118 9.48 -12.49 8.25
C ARG A 118 10.85 -12.82 7.65
N ALA A 119 11.93 -12.52 8.36
CA ALA A 119 13.29 -12.75 7.85
C ALA A 119 13.54 -14.22 7.53
N VAL A 120 12.99 -15.12 8.35
CA VAL A 120 13.00 -16.56 8.13
C VAL A 120 12.19 -16.95 6.87
N ALA A 121 10.96 -16.48 6.74
CA ALA A 121 10.08 -16.78 5.61
C ALA A 121 10.72 -16.36 4.27
N TYR A 122 11.37 -15.19 4.24
CA TYR A 122 12.13 -14.74 3.07
C TYR A 122 13.36 -15.59 2.77
N ARG A 123 14.11 -16.02 3.79
CA ARG A 123 15.30 -16.89 3.61
C ARG A 123 14.92 -18.29 3.14
N GLY A 124 13.82 -18.82 3.68
CA GLY A 124 13.28 -20.12 3.29
C GLY A 124 12.47 -20.09 2.00
N ASN A 125 12.16 -18.92 1.43
CA ASN A 125 11.21 -18.83 0.31
C ASN A 125 9.85 -19.49 0.63
N LEU A 126 9.34 -19.22 1.84
CA LEU A 126 8.12 -19.82 2.39
C LEU A 126 6.84 -19.05 2.04
N PHE A 127 6.96 -17.97 1.27
CA PHE A 127 5.81 -17.24 0.76
C PHE A 127 5.29 -17.88 -0.53
N GLN A 128 3.97 -17.82 -0.72
CA GLN A 128 3.33 -18.25 -1.96
C GLN A 128 3.93 -17.51 -3.15
N GLN A 129 4.40 -18.26 -4.14
CA GLN A 129 5.10 -17.71 -5.30
C GLN A 129 4.12 -17.19 -6.35
N PRO A 130 4.53 -16.27 -7.25
CA PRO A 130 3.65 -15.75 -8.29
C PRO A 130 2.97 -16.83 -9.15
N TYR A 131 3.68 -17.93 -9.43
CA TYR A 131 3.15 -19.06 -10.22
C TYR A 131 2.12 -19.91 -9.47
N GLU A 132 2.09 -19.84 -8.14
CA GLU A 132 1.09 -20.50 -7.28
C GLU A 132 -0.12 -19.61 -7.09
N THR A 133 0.07 -18.28 -7.15
CA THR A 133 -0.99 -17.28 -6.96
C THR A 133 -1.75 -16.99 -8.24
N VAL A 134 -1.08 -16.79 -9.39
CA VAL A 134 -1.74 -16.36 -10.64
C VAL A 134 -2.12 -17.57 -11.48
N LEU A 135 -3.38 -18.00 -11.39
CA LEU A 135 -3.92 -19.13 -12.17
C LEU A 135 -4.26 -18.73 -13.61
N TYR A 136 -4.75 -17.52 -13.82
CA TYR A 136 -5.10 -16.99 -15.14
C TYR A 136 -4.86 -15.48 -15.19
N CYS A 137 -4.33 -15.00 -16.31
CA CYS A 137 -4.09 -13.58 -16.54
C CYS A 137 -4.43 -13.21 -17.98
N ARG A 138 -5.15 -12.10 -18.15
CA ARG A 138 -5.38 -11.46 -19.44
C ARG A 138 -5.31 -9.95 -19.29
N TYR A 139 -4.53 -9.30 -20.14
CA TYR A 139 -4.42 -7.84 -20.20
C TYR A 139 -4.68 -7.35 -21.61
N ASN A 140 -5.59 -6.40 -21.78
CA ASN A 140 -5.97 -5.85 -23.08
C ASN A 140 -6.31 -6.97 -24.12
N SER A 141 -7.12 -7.94 -23.68
CA SER A 141 -7.49 -9.14 -24.43
C SER A 141 -6.34 -10.06 -24.88
N GLN A 142 -5.11 -9.82 -24.42
CA GLN A 142 -3.95 -10.67 -24.67
C GLN A 142 -3.62 -11.54 -23.46
N PRO A 143 -3.16 -12.79 -23.65
CA PRO A 143 -2.74 -13.63 -22.54
C PRO A 143 -1.50 -13.04 -21.85
N CYS A 144 -1.49 -13.09 -20.53
CA CYS A 144 -0.32 -12.83 -19.69
C CYS A 144 -0.10 -14.00 -18.73
N SER A 145 1.06 -14.04 -18.09
CA SER A 145 1.42 -15.09 -17.13
C SER A 145 1.97 -14.49 -15.84
N PHE A 146 2.25 -15.35 -14.86
CA PHE A 146 2.96 -14.97 -13.64
C PHE A 146 4.34 -14.34 -13.91
N GLU A 147 4.95 -14.58 -15.07
CA GLU A 147 6.25 -14.00 -15.46
C GLU A 147 6.16 -12.49 -15.69
N ASN A 148 4.96 -11.96 -15.97
CA ASN A 148 4.73 -10.53 -16.12
C ASN A 148 4.56 -9.81 -14.76
N PHE A 149 4.74 -10.53 -13.65
CA PHE A 149 4.65 -9.97 -12.31
C PHE A 149 6.02 -9.89 -11.68
N THR A 150 6.29 -8.76 -11.03
CA THR A 150 7.48 -8.58 -10.20
C THR A 150 7.15 -8.76 -8.74
N THR A 151 8.00 -9.43 -7.97
CA THR A 151 7.83 -9.56 -6.53
C THR A 151 8.26 -8.28 -5.83
N TYR A 152 7.38 -7.70 -5.02
CA TYR A 152 7.65 -6.55 -4.16
C TYR A 152 7.64 -7.00 -2.70
N LYS A 153 8.63 -6.53 -1.93
CA LYS A 153 8.72 -6.80 -0.49
C LYS A 153 8.17 -5.60 0.24
N ASP A 154 6.98 -5.74 0.80
CA ASP A 154 6.37 -4.65 1.54
C ASP A 154 7.06 -4.41 2.90
N GLU A 155 7.03 -3.17 3.40
CA GLU A 155 7.62 -2.81 4.68
C GLU A 155 6.97 -3.55 5.86
N GLU A 156 5.69 -3.92 5.76
CA GLU A 156 4.96 -4.65 6.81
C GLU A 156 5.16 -6.17 6.77
N GLY A 157 5.82 -6.69 5.74
CA GLY A 157 6.43 -8.02 5.77
C GLY A 157 5.83 -9.08 4.86
N LEU A 158 4.90 -8.70 3.99
CA LEU A 158 4.27 -9.59 3.03
C LEU A 158 5.05 -9.61 1.70
N MET A 159 5.02 -10.76 1.03
CA MET A 159 5.47 -10.86 -0.36
C MET A 159 4.28 -10.50 -1.27
N CYS A 160 4.39 -9.35 -1.92
CA CYS A 160 3.40 -8.88 -2.88
C CYS A 160 3.88 -9.14 -4.30
N ILE A 161 2.94 -9.18 -5.25
CA ILE A 161 3.21 -9.25 -6.68
C ILE A 161 2.66 -8.02 -7.37
N SER A 162 3.43 -7.44 -8.29
CA SER A 162 3.04 -6.24 -9.02
C SER A 162 3.02 -6.50 -10.51
N PHE A 163 1.92 -6.17 -11.17
CA PHE A 163 1.77 -6.19 -12.61
C PHE A 163 1.99 -4.80 -13.18
N THR A 164 3.03 -4.68 -14.01
CA THR A 164 3.34 -3.45 -14.73
C THR A 164 3.40 -3.77 -16.22
N PRO A 165 2.36 -3.45 -17.01
CA PRO A 165 2.37 -3.78 -18.42
C PRO A 165 3.40 -2.90 -19.17
N THR A 166 4.05 -3.49 -20.17
CA THR A 166 5.01 -2.79 -21.05
C THR A 166 4.32 -1.74 -21.90
N ASN A 167 3.11 -2.04 -22.38
CA ASN A 167 2.24 -1.07 -23.03
C ASN A 167 1.08 -0.73 -22.10
N ARG A 168 0.95 0.55 -21.73
CA ARG A 168 -0.08 1.04 -20.80
C ARG A 168 -1.26 1.70 -21.50
N THR A 169 -1.23 1.87 -22.82
CA THR A 169 -2.28 2.60 -23.53
C THR A 169 -3.58 1.79 -23.56
N ILE A 170 -4.68 2.36 -23.07
CA ILE A 170 -6.01 1.76 -23.16
C ILE A 170 -6.86 2.58 -24.13
N VAL A 171 -7.23 1.97 -25.26
CA VAL A 171 -8.00 2.65 -26.32
C VAL A 171 -9.47 2.83 -25.92
N ASN A 172 -10.05 1.81 -25.27
CA ASN A 172 -11.48 1.79 -24.92
C ASN A 172 -11.66 1.18 -23.54
N ALA A 173 -12.58 1.74 -22.75
CA ALA A 173 -13.01 1.13 -21.49
C ALA A 173 -13.80 -0.17 -21.73
N GLY A 174 -13.61 -1.16 -20.87
CA GLY A 174 -14.37 -2.40 -20.91
C GLY A 174 -13.64 -3.56 -20.19
N PRO A 175 -14.38 -4.59 -19.74
CA PRO A 175 -13.81 -5.70 -18.99
C PRO A 175 -12.80 -6.56 -19.79
N GLY A 176 -12.84 -6.50 -21.13
CA GLY A 176 -11.85 -7.15 -22.00
C GLY A 176 -10.57 -6.34 -22.21
N ASN A 177 -10.62 -5.02 -22.03
CA ASN A 177 -9.49 -4.12 -22.33
C ASN A 177 -8.63 -3.83 -21.08
N GLY A 178 -9.11 -4.19 -19.89
CA GLY A 178 -8.37 -4.08 -18.64
C GLY A 178 -7.54 -5.32 -18.32
N LEU A 179 -7.16 -5.42 -17.04
CA LEU A 179 -6.52 -6.59 -16.45
C LEU A 179 -7.60 -7.50 -15.85
N TYR A 180 -7.56 -8.78 -16.22
CA TYR A 180 -8.43 -9.82 -15.68
C TYR A 180 -7.56 -10.92 -15.10
N LEU A 181 -7.79 -11.26 -13.84
CA LEU A 181 -7.00 -12.22 -13.07
C LEU A 181 -7.90 -13.26 -12.42
N VAL A 182 -7.41 -14.49 -12.37
CA VAL A 182 -7.91 -15.53 -11.44
C VAL A 182 -6.76 -15.85 -10.51
N LEU A 183 -6.98 -15.61 -9.22
CA LEU A 183 -5.97 -15.77 -8.19
C LEU A 183 -6.32 -16.94 -7.28
N HIS A 184 -5.30 -17.68 -6.86
CA HIS A 184 -5.38 -18.70 -5.83
C HIS A 184 -4.74 -18.18 -4.56
N HIS A 185 -5.43 -18.34 -3.44
CA HIS A 185 -4.96 -17.95 -2.11
C HIS A 185 -4.95 -19.17 -1.21
N VAL A 186 -3.82 -19.44 -0.58
CA VAL A 186 -3.69 -20.52 0.41
C VAL A 186 -3.99 -19.93 1.78
N THR A 187 -5.09 -20.36 2.41
CA THR A 187 -5.63 -19.74 3.64
C THR A 187 -5.26 -20.48 4.93
N GLU A 188 -4.44 -21.53 4.87
CA GLU A 188 -4.02 -22.25 6.07
C GLU A 188 -3.06 -21.36 6.86
N ASN A 189 -3.62 -20.57 7.79
CA ASN A 189 -2.86 -19.72 8.69
C ASN A 189 -2.80 -20.35 10.08
N TYR A 190 -1.74 -20.08 10.83
CA TYR A 190 -1.61 -20.55 12.22
C TYR A 190 -2.26 -19.60 13.23
N LEU A 191 -3.05 -18.62 12.78
CA LEU A 191 -3.62 -17.59 13.65
C LEU A 191 -4.78 -18.17 14.48
N THR A 192 -4.96 -17.68 15.71
CA THR A 192 -6.15 -18.05 16.51
C THR A 192 -7.42 -17.41 15.94
N ASP A 193 -8.59 -17.95 16.29
CA ASP A 193 -9.89 -17.42 15.83
C ASP A 193 -10.08 -15.94 16.20
N GLU A 194 -9.60 -15.52 17.38
CA GLU A 194 -9.65 -14.12 17.83
C GLU A 194 -8.78 -13.21 16.97
N GLU A 195 -7.66 -13.75 16.48
CA GLU A 195 -6.69 -13.02 15.68
C GLU A 195 -7.07 -13.04 14.18
N GLN A 196 -7.86 -14.00 13.70
CA GLN A 196 -8.38 -14.02 12.33
C GLN A 196 -9.39 -12.90 12.03
N ILE A 197 -10.06 -12.33 13.04
CA ILE A 197 -11.06 -11.27 12.85
C ILE A 197 -10.43 -10.03 12.20
N ASP A 198 -9.18 -9.73 12.54
CA ASP A 198 -8.43 -8.59 12.00
C ASP A 198 -7.73 -8.91 10.67
N TYR A 199 -7.59 -10.19 10.30
CA TYR A 199 -6.85 -10.66 9.13
C TYR A 199 -7.70 -11.62 8.29
N VAL A 200 -8.77 -11.09 7.69
CA VAL A 200 -9.63 -11.84 6.77
C VAL A 200 -8.80 -12.35 5.59
N PRO A 201 -8.78 -13.67 5.31
CA PRO A 201 -8.01 -14.22 4.20
C PRO A 201 -8.48 -13.69 2.84
N GLY A 202 -7.53 -13.29 1.99
CA GLY A 202 -7.79 -12.72 0.68
C GLY A 202 -6.61 -11.91 0.15
N PHE A 203 -6.92 -10.90 -0.68
CA PHE A 203 -5.93 -10.01 -1.27
C PHE A 203 -6.30 -8.55 -1.07
N GLN A 204 -5.29 -7.75 -0.72
CA GLN A 204 -5.33 -6.31 -0.81
C GLN A 204 -4.71 -5.88 -2.14
N VAL A 205 -5.40 -5.01 -2.87
CA VAL A 205 -4.96 -4.53 -4.18
C VAL A 205 -4.78 -3.02 -4.14
N ALA A 206 -3.60 -2.56 -4.56
CA ALA A 206 -3.26 -1.15 -4.69
C ALA A 206 -3.00 -0.80 -6.16
N LEU A 207 -3.64 0.28 -6.62
CA LEU A 207 -3.42 0.88 -7.92
C LEU A 207 -2.59 2.14 -7.74
N HIS A 208 -1.47 2.23 -8.43
CA HIS A 208 -0.60 3.39 -8.33
C HIS A 208 0.12 3.68 -9.64
N GLU A 209 0.59 4.92 -9.79
CA GLU A 209 1.54 5.27 -10.84
C GLU A 209 2.87 4.58 -10.56
N SER A 210 3.59 4.22 -11.63
CA SER A 210 4.88 3.51 -11.51
C SER A 210 6.04 4.44 -11.19
#